data_AF-A0A377M4S9-F1
#
_entry.id   AF-A0A377M4S9-F1
#
_cell.length_a   1.000
_cell.length_b   1.000
_cell.length_c   1.000
_cell.angle_alpha   90.00
_cell.angle_beta   90.00
_cell.angle_gamma   90.00
#
_symmetry.space_group_name_H-M   'P 1'
#
loop_
_entity.id
_entity.type
_entity.pdbx_description
1 polymer ?
#
loop_
_entity_poly.entity_id
_entity_poly.type
_entity_poly.pdbx_seq_one_letter_code
_entity_poly.pdbx_strand_id
1 'polypeptide(L)'
;MSNAEDPAARQTVLGKADGLVNQFKTNDQYLRDQDSQVNTAIASSVEQINNYAKQIANLNDQISRLTGVGAGSSPNDLLDQRDQLVSELNQIVGVEVAVQDGGTYNVSFGTVTAWCRGAKQTS
;
A
#
# COMPACT_ATOMS: atom_id res chain seq x y z
N MET A 1 -56.90 14.95 -18.62
CA MET A 1 -56.59 16.38 -18.41
C MET A 1 -55.41 16.45 -17.47
N SER A 2 -54.26 16.93 -17.93
CA SER A 2 -53.06 17.11 -17.09
C SER A 2 -53.36 18.09 -15.96
N ASN A 3 -53.29 17.59 -14.73
CA ASN A 3 -53.61 18.33 -13.52
C ASN A 3 -52.44 19.21 -13.06
N ALA A 4 -51.93 20.06 -13.96
CA ALA A 4 -50.74 20.90 -13.73
C ALA A 4 -51.03 22.11 -12.81
N GLU A 5 -52.31 22.39 -12.52
CA GLU A 5 -52.76 23.52 -11.68
C GLU A 5 -53.23 23.11 -10.29
N ASP A 6 -53.35 21.81 -9.97
CA ASP A 6 -53.78 21.35 -8.65
C ASP A 6 -52.64 21.41 -7.62
N PRO A 7 -52.79 22.21 -6.54
CA PRO A 7 -51.81 22.30 -5.47
C PRO A 7 -51.42 20.95 -4.86
N ALA A 8 -52.35 19.98 -4.78
CA ALA A 8 -52.09 18.66 -4.21
C ALA A 8 -51.17 17.80 -5.12
N ALA A 9 -51.35 17.91 -6.44
CA ALA A 9 -50.50 17.24 -7.41
C ALA A 9 -49.07 17.82 -7.40
N ARG A 10 -48.94 19.15 -7.29
CA ARG A 10 -47.64 19.82 -7.14
C ARG A 10 -46.93 19.41 -5.85
N GLN A 11 -47.63 19.37 -4.72
CA GLN A 11 -47.06 18.96 -3.44
C GLN A 11 -46.57 17.51 -3.46
N THR A 12 -47.29 16.62 -4.15
CA THR A 12 -46.88 15.22 -4.32
C THR A 12 -45.60 15.10 -5.16
N VAL A 13 -45.49 15.87 -6.26
CA VAL A 13 -44.28 15.89 -7.09
C VAL A 13 -43.09 16.46 -6.32
N LEU A 14 -43.29 17.54 -5.54
CA LEU A 14 -42.26 18.10 -4.68
C LEU A 14 -41.78 17.09 -3.63
N GLY A 15 -42.68 16.41 -2.92
CA GLY A 15 -42.30 15.38 -1.95
C GLY A 15 -41.55 14.20 -2.57
N LYS A 16 -41.92 13.80 -3.79
CA LYS A 16 -41.17 12.77 -4.55
C LYS A 16 -39.79 13.26 -4.99
N ALA A 17 -39.68 14.53 -5.40
CA ALA A 17 -38.41 15.13 -5.77
C ALA A 17 -37.48 15.25 -4.55
N ASP A 18 -37.99 15.68 -3.40
CA ASP A 18 -37.23 15.74 -2.15
C ASP A 18 -36.75 14.35 -1.72
N GLY A 19 -37.60 13.32 -1.85
CA GLY A 19 -37.22 11.93 -1.59
C GLY A 19 -36.07 11.46 -2.49
N LEU A 20 -36.13 11.78 -3.79
CA LEU A 20 -35.07 11.45 -4.74
C LEU A 20 -33.77 12.18 -4.43
N VAL A 21 -33.83 13.47 -4.12
CA VAL A 21 -32.67 14.29 -3.72
C VAL A 21 -32.02 13.72 -2.46
N ASN A 22 -32.81 13.32 -1.47
CA ASN A 22 -32.30 12.69 -0.26
C ASN A 22 -31.62 11.35 -0.56
N GLN A 23 -32.19 10.53 -1.45
CA GLN A 23 -31.54 9.28 -1.87
C GLN A 23 -30.18 9.55 -2.56
N PHE A 24 -30.10 10.55 -3.44
CA PHE A 24 -28.84 10.93 -4.06
C PHE A 24 -27.80 11.40 -3.05
N LYS A 25 -28.21 12.21 -2.05
CA LYS A 25 -27.33 12.65 -0.97
C LYS A 25 -26.80 11.47 -0.14
N THR A 26 -27.67 10.53 0.21
CA THR A 26 -27.25 9.32 0.95
C THR A 26 -26.25 8.49 0.15
N ASN A 27 -26.49 8.32 -1.16
CA ASN A 27 -25.57 7.58 -2.03
C ASN A 27 -24.22 8.32 -2.20
N ASP A 28 -24.23 9.64 -2.38
CA ASP A 28 -23.00 10.46 -2.44
C ASP A 28 -22.19 10.33 -1.15
N GLN A 29 -22.84 10.40 0.01
CA GLN A 29 -22.17 10.22 1.29
C GLN A 29 -21.55 8.82 1.41
N TYR A 30 -22.29 7.77 1.02
CA TYR A 30 -21.77 6.40 1.05
C TYR A 30 -20.51 6.24 0.18
N LEU A 31 -20.50 6.83 -1.03
CA LEU A 31 -19.34 6.79 -1.91
C LEU A 31 -18.16 7.57 -1.34
N ARG A 32 -18.40 8.73 -0.70
CA ARG A 32 -17.35 9.49 0.00
C ARG A 32 -16.76 8.72 1.17
N ASP A 33 -17.61 8.02 1.94
CA ASP A 33 -17.15 7.20 3.06
C ASP A 33 -16.32 6.01 2.55
N GLN A 34 -16.69 5.42 1.42
CA GLN A 34 -15.93 4.36 0.78
C GLN A 34 -14.58 4.87 0.25
N ASP A 35 -14.54 6.03 -0.38
CA ASP A 35 -13.30 6.68 -0.83
C ASP A 35 -12.34 6.95 0.34
N SER A 36 -12.86 7.50 1.44
CA SER A 36 -12.09 7.73 2.66
C SER A 36 -11.52 6.43 3.27
N GLN A 37 -12.32 5.37 3.28
CA GLN A 37 -11.87 4.04 3.74
C GLN A 37 -10.76 3.47 2.86
N VAL A 38 -10.88 3.58 1.54
CA VAL A 38 -9.83 3.15 0.60
C VAL A 38 -8.55 3.95 0.83
N ASN A 39 -8.63 5.28 0.96
CA ASN A 39 -7.47 6.12 1.24
C ASN A 39 -6.78 5.75 2.56
N THR A 40 -7.56 5.41 3.60
CA THR A 40 -7.04 4.92 4.87
C THR A 40 -6.35 3.56 4.71
N ALA A 41 -6.94 2.64 3.95
CA ALA A 41 -6.34 1.34 3.66
C ALA A 41 -5.01 1.48 2.91
N ILE A 42 -4.95 2.36 1.90
CA ILE A 42 -3.73 2.66 1.15
C ILE A 42 -2.65 3.21 2.10
N ALA A 43 -2.98 4.17 2.95
CA ALA A 43 -2.02 4.74 3.91
C ALA A 43 -1.47 3.65 4.86
N SER A 44 -2.32 2.76 5.35
CA SER A 44 -1.92 1.63 6.18
C SER A 44 -1.02 0.64 5.43
N SER A 45 -1.34 0.32 4.17
CA SER A 45 -0.48 -0.53 3.33
C SER A 45 0.90 0.10 3.11
N VAL A 46 0.98 1.41 2.87
CA VAL A 46 2.25 2.14 2.73
C VAL A 46 3.06 2.09 4.03
N GLU A 47 2.42 2.24 5.18
CA GLU A 47 3.08 2.10 6.49
C GLU A 47 3.66 0.69 6.68
N GLN A 48 2.88 -0.35 6.36
CA GLN A 48 3.33 -1.74 6.41
C GLN A 48 4.53 -1.98 5.47
N ILE A 49 4.45 -1.51 4.23
CA ILE A 49 5.55 -1.58 3.25
C ILE A 49 6.83 -0.95 3.82
N ASN A 50 6.72 0.25 4.38
CA ASN A 50 7.86 0.95 4.98
C ASN A 50 8.45 0.19 6.17
N ASN A 51 7.60 -0.45 6.98
CA ASN A 51 8.05 -1.27 8.11
C ASN A 51 8.78 -2.53 7.64
N TYR A 52 8.27 -3.22 6.63
CA TYR A 52 8.94 -4.37 6.01
C TYR A 52 10.28 -3.98 5.39
N ALA A 53 10.33 -2.88 4.64
CA ALA A 53 11.56 -2.37 4.04
C ALA A 53 12.64 -2.07 5.10
N LYS A 54 12.27 -1.46 6.23
CA LYS A 54 13.20 -1.22 7.36
C LYS A 54 13.71 -2.53 7.97
N GLN A 55 12.86 -3.53 8.15
CA GLN A 55 13.26 -4.83 8.69
C GLN A 55 14.21 -5.57 7.74
N ILE A 56 13.92 -5.57 6.44
CA ILE A 56 14.78 -6.15 5.40
C ILE A 56 16.14 -5.45 5.38
N ALA A 57 16.17 -4.11 5.45
CA ALA A 57 17.42 -3.36 5.53
C ALA A 57 18.26 -3.73 6.76
N ASN A 58 17.62 -3.82 7.94
CA ASN A 58 18.30 -4.26 9.16
C ASN A 58 18.85 -5.69 9.07
N LEU A 59 18.11 -6.62 8.45
CA LEU A 59 18.58 -7.99 8.21
C LEU A 59 19.76 -8.01 7.24
N ASN A 60 19.70 -7.25 6.15
CA ASN A 60 20.81 -7.12 5.20
C ASN A 60 22.09 -6.60 5.88
N ASP A 61 21.98 -5.60 6.77
CA ASP A 61 23.11 -5.09 7.54
C ASP A 61 23.70 -6.16 8.47
N GLN A 62 22.86 -6.96 9.13
CA GLN A 62 23.32 -8.05 10.01
C GLN A 62 23.99 -9.17 9.22
N ILE A 63 23.40 -9.59 8.10
CA ILE A 63 23.96 -10.61 7.20
C ILE A 63 25.32 -10.14 6.66
N SER A 64 25.40 -8.89 6.21
CA SER A 64 26.65 -8.29 5.70
C SER A 64 27.76 -8.28 6.75
N ARG A 65 27.42 -7.92 8.00
CA ARG A 65 28.37 -7.98 9.12
C ARG A 65 28.86 -9.41 9.36
N LEU A 66 27.96 -10.38 9.50
CA LEU A 66 28.31 -11.78 9.81
C LEU A 66 29.13 -12.46 8.70
N THR A 67 28.77 -12.21 7.44
CA THR A 67 29.51 -12.73 6.28
C THR A 67 30.87 -12.04 6.09
N GLY A 68 30.98 -10.75 6.43
CA GLY A 68 32.21 -9.97 6.31
C GLY A 68 33.30 -10.30 7.33
N VAL A 69 32.96 -10.78 8.54
CA VAL A 69 33.97 -11.17 9.56
C VAL A 69 34.60 -12.55 9.34
N GLY A 70 34.18 -13.31 8.32
CA GLY A 70 34.69 -14.67 8.08
C GLY A 70 34.36 -15.66 9.21
N ALA A 71 33.39 -15.33 10.07
CA ALA A 71 32.90 -16.23 11.11
C ALA A 71 32.18 -17.39 10.42
N GLY A 72 32.73 -18.61 10.54
CA GLY A 72 32.39 -19.81 9.75
C GLY A 72 30.99 -20.41 9.91
N SER A 73 29.98 -19.61 10.27
CA SER A 73 28.58 -20.02 10.29
C SER A 73 27.77 -19.08 9.39
N SER A 74 27.30 -19.60 8.26
CA SER A 74 26.36 -18.89 7.39
C SER A 74 25.10 -18.53 8.21
N PRO A 75 24.61 -17.27 8.17
CA PRO A 75 23.48 -16.83 8.97
C PRO A 75 22.17 -17.28 8.32
N ASN A 76 21.99 -18.59 8.17
CA ASN A 76 20.84 -19.19 7.46
C ASN A 76 19.52 -18.69 8.05
N ASP A 77 19.40 -18.60 9.38
CA ASP A 77 18.19 -18.08 10.03
C ASP A 77 17.85 -16.64 9.62
N LEU A 78 18.87 -15.77 9.43
CA LEU A 78 18.64 -14.39 9.00
C LEU A 78 18.30 -14.31 7.51
N LEU A 79 18.88 -15.19 6.70
CA LEU A 79 18.54 -15.33 5.28
C LEU A 79 17.09 -15.79 5.12
N ASP A 80 16.68 -16.80 5.88
CA ASP A 80 15.30 -17.31 5.88
C ASP A 80 14.30 -16.24 6.36
N GLN A 81 14.64 -15.50 7.42
CA GLN A 81 13.81 -14.38 7.89
C GLN A 81 13.69 -13.28 6.83
N ARG A 82 14.77 -12.94 6.14
CA ARG A 82 14.74 -11.92 5.08
C ARG A 82 13.85 -12.39 3.93
N ASP A 83 14.01 -13.63 3.50
CA ASP A 83 13.26 -14.19 2.38
C ASP A 83 11.75 -14.29 2.72
N GLN A 84 11.41 -14.61 3.97
CA GLN A 84 10.03 -14.54 4.46
C GLN A 84 9.47 -13.11 4.41
N LEU A 85 10.19 -12.11 4.92
CA LEU A 85 9.73 -10.71 4.89
C LEU A 85 9.61 -10.16 3.46
N VAL A 86 10.48 -10.59 2.56
CA VAL A 86 10.41 -10.26 1.14
C VAL A 86 9.15 -10.88 0.50
N SER A 87 8.83 -12.13 0.85
CA SER A 87 7.60 -12.81 0.40
C SER A 87 6.34 -12.08 0.89
N GLU A 88 6.29 -11.73 2.18
CA GLU A 88 5.18 -10.96 2.77
C GLU A 88 5.03 -9.59 2.12
N LEU A 89 6.14 -8.90 1.86
CA LEU A 89 6.13 -7.60 1.18
C LEU A 89 5.58 -7.71 -0.25
N ASN A 90 5.94 -8.77 -0.97
CA ASN A 90 5.47 -9.03 -2.33
C ASN A 90 3.96 -9.34 -2.40
N GLN A 91 3.32 -9.75 -1.29
CA GLN A 91 1.87 -9.91 -1.22
C GLN A 91 1.12 -8.56 -1.18
N ILE A 92 1.77 -7.49 -0.71
CA ILE A 92 1.15 -6.18 -0.51
C ILE A 92 1.36 -5.26 -1.72
N VAL A 93 2.55 -5.31 -2.31
CA VAL A 93 2.93 -4.54 -3.50
C VAL A 93 3.78 -5.44 -4.38
N GLY A 94 3.55 -5.46 -5.69
CA GLY A 94 4.38 -6.22 -6.62
C GLY A 94 5.83 -5.74 -6.53
N VAL A 95 6.67 -6.52 -5.84
CA VAL A 95 8.06 -6.18 -5.56
C VAL A 95 8.94 -7.00 -6.47
N GLU A 96 9.81 -6.32 -7.23
CA GLU A 96 10.88 -6.98 -7.96
C GLU A 96 12.11 -7.09 -7.05
N VAL A 97 12.51 -8.33 -6.77
CA VAL A 97 13.66 -8.66 -5.95
C VAL A 97 14.80 -9.05 -6.88
N ALA A 98 15.86 -8.25 -6.92
CA ALA A 98 17.08 -8.56 -7.66
C ALA A 98 18.18 -8.96 -6.68
N VAL A 99 18.60 -10.23 -6.74
CA VAL A 99 19.76 -10.72 -5.98
C VAL A 99 21.03 -10.37 -6.76
N GLN A 100 21.94 -9.59 -6.16
CA GLN A 100 23.25 -9.30 -6.76
C GLN A 100 24.31 -10.30 -6.29
N ASP A 101 25.33 -10.47 -7.14
CA ASP A 101 26.50 -11.31 -6.86
C ASP A 101 27.13 -10.93 -5.51
N GLY A 102 27.23 -11.91 -4.61
CA GLY A 102 27.66 -11.72 -3.21
C GLY A 102 26.55 -11.83 -2.15
N GLY A 103 25.31 -12.16 -2.55
CA GLY A 103 24.22 -12.48 -1.60
C GLY A 103 23.43 -11.26 -1.09
N THR A 104 23.65 -10.09 -1.69
CA THR A 104 22.93 -8.85 -1.35
C THR A 104 21.62 -8.77 -2.14
N TYR A 105 20.49 -8.53 -1.45
CA TYR A 105 19.18 -8.41 -2.08
C TYR A 105 18.86 -6.94 -2.30
N ASN A 106 18.62 -6.57 -3.55
CA ASN A 106 18.09 -5.27 -3.91
C ASN A 106 16.58 -5.39 -4.13
N VAL A 107 15.80 -4.67 -3.33
CA VAL A 107 14.34 -4.71 -3.36
C VAL A 107 13.86 -3.41 -4.00
N SER A 108 13.23 -3.51 -5.18
CA SER A 108 12.71 -2.36 -5.91
C SER A 108 11.19 -2.44 -6.06
N PHE A 109 10.51 -1.36 -5.70
CA PHE A 109 9.08 -1.20 -5.87
C PHE A 109 8.78 -0.65 -7.27
N GLY A 110 7.88 -1.32 -8.00
CA GLY A 110 7.36 -0.81 -9.27
C GLY A 110 6.74 0.57 -9.03
N THR A 111 7.35 1.61 -9.61
CA THR A 111 6.96 3.03 -9.54
C THR A 111 6.99 3.69 -8.16
N VAL A 112 8.17 3.78 -7.54
CA VAL A 112 8.77 5.05 -7.05
C VAL A 112 10.27 4.76 -6.90
N THR A 113 11.07 5.34 -7.78
CA THR A 113 12.55 5.47 -7.77
C THR A 113 13.33 4.52 -6.83
N ALA A 114 14.05 3.58 -7.42
CA ALA A 114 15.04 2.73 -6.77
C ALA A 114 16.10 3.56 -6.02
N TRP A 115 15.90 3.77 -4.72
CA TRP A 115 16.92 4.28 -3.78
C TRP A 115 17.44 3.13 -2.93
N CYS A 116 18.01 2.12 -3.58
CA CYS A 116 18.96 1.27 -2.91
C CYS A 116 20.12 1.02 -3.88
N ARG A 117 20.87 2.10 -4.11
CA ARG A 117 22.19 2.02 -4.71
C ARG A 117 23.16 2.16 -3.55
N GLY A 118 23.74 1.01 -3.17
CA GLY A 118 24.70 0.89 -2.09
C GLY A 118 25.78 1.97 -2.17
N ALA A 119 26.17 2.43 -0.99
CA ALA A 119 27.24 3.39 -0.76
C ALA A 119 28.50 3.05 -1.58
N LYS A 120 28.77 3.84 -2.63
CA LYS A 120 30.11 4.20 -3.09
C LYS A 120 30.06 5.63 -3.61
N GLN A 121 30.26 6.60 -2.72
CA GLN A 121 30.96 7.82 -3.10
C GLN A 121 32.41 7.43 -3.27
N THR A 122 32.87 7.36 -4.51
CA THR A 122 34.30 7.28 -4.84
C THR A 122 34.67 8.52 -5.65
N SER A 123 35.57 9.29 -5.03
CA SER A 123 36.32 10.49 -5.48
C SER A 123 35.55 11.79 -5.67
#